data_AF-A0A2A6C3T4-F1
#
_entry.id   AF-A0A2A6C3T4-F1
#
_cell.length_a   1.000
_cell.length_b   1.000
_cell.length_c   1.000
_cell.angle_alpha   90.00
_cell.angle_beta   90.00
_cell.angle_gamma   90.00
#
_symmetry.space_group_name_H-M   'P 1'
#
loop_
_entity.id
_entity.type
_entity.pdbx_description
1 polymer ?
#
loop_
_entity_poly.entity_id
_entity_poly.type
_entity_poly.pdbx_seq_one_letter_code
_entity_poly.pdbx_strand_id
1 'polypeptide(L)'
;MARFFLSSLIFLMIVINFSTAGSFHKRSYEEPRRYCDHAFLEKSSEVLRHMKMYAILSVCVNRSWQAGEWYGQWPPKSKIDFREFCCKIGCNSDNFIDYRCYTL
;
A
#
# COMPACT_ATOMS: atom_id res chain seq x y z
N MET A 1 -11.00 50.75 -13.99
CA MET A 1 -11.81 49.54 -13.73
C MET A 1 -11.12 48.22 -14.14
N ALA A 2 -10.01 48.22 -14.88
CA ALA A 2 -9.34 46.98 -15.33
C ALA A 2 -8.50 46.23 -14.27
N ARG A 3 -8.13 46.87 -13.14
CA ARG A 3 -7.24 46.27 -12.12
C ARG A 3 -7.91 45.25 -11.20
N PHE A 4 -9.23 45.35 -11.00
CA PHE A 4 -9.99 44.39 -10.19
C PHE A 4 -10.20 43.04 -10.89
N PHE A 5 -10.32 43.06 -12.22
CA PHE A 5 -10.48 41.84 -13.03
C PHE A 5 -9.23 40.96 -13.02
N LEU A 6 -8.03 41.57 -13.03
CA LEU A 6 -6.76 40.83 -12.95
C LEU A 6 -6.58 40.10 -11.62
N SER A 7 -7.00 40.72 -10.51
CA SER A 7 -6.87 40.10 -9.18
C SER A 7 -7.81 38.89 -9.01
N SER A 8 -9.02 38.97 -9.56
CA SER A 8 -9.98 37.86 -9.53
C SER A 8 -9.51 36.66 -10.38
N LEU A 9 -8.88 36.91 -11.53
CA LEU A 9 -8.30 35.85 -12.38
C LEU A 9 -7.12 35.13 -11.71
N ILE A 10 -6.27 35.87 -10.98
CA ILE A 10 -5.15 35.27 -10.23
C ILE A 10 -5.66 34.38 -9.09
N PHE A 11 -6.68 34.83 -8.34
CA PHE A 11 -7.32 34.00 -7.32
C PHE A 11 -7.95 32.74 -7.90
N LEU A 12 -8.62 32.86 -9.05
CA LEU A 12 -9.21 31.70 -9.74
C LEU A 12 -8.13 30.68 -10.15
N MET A 13 -7.00 31.15 -10.68
CA MET A 13 -5.86 30.29 -11.03
C MET A 13 -5.25 29.60 -9.81
N ILE A 14 -5.15 30.26 -8.67
CA ILE A 14 -4.64 29.65 -7.43
C ILE A 14 -5.61 28.55 -6.95
N VAL A 15 -6.92 28.79 -6.96
CA VAL A 15 -7.92 27.79 -6.55
C VAL A 15 -7.91 26.56 -7.47
N ILE A 16 -7.80 26.76 -8.79
CA ILE A 16 -7.72 25.65 -9.77
C ILE A 16 -6.42 24.85 -9.62
N ASN A 17 -5.29 25.52 -9.33
CA ASN A 17 -4.01 24.84 -9.12
C ASN A 17 -3.94 24.09 -7.78
N PHE A 18 -4.62 24.56 -6.72
CA PHE A 18 -4.72 23.82 -5.46
C PHE A 18 -5.42 22.46 -5.62
N SER A 19 -6.42 22.36 -6.50
CA SER A 19 -7.09 21.08 -6.80
C SER A 19 -6.19 20.07 -7.51
N THR A 20 -5.07 20.52 -8.11
CA THR A 20 -4.17 19.65 -8.89
C THR A 20 -2.93 19.19 -8.10
N ALA A 21 -2.68 19.78 -6.93
CA ALA A 21 -1.66 19.29 -5.99
C ALA A 21 -2.08 18.00 -5.23
N GLY A 22 -3.30 17.51 -5.48
CA GLY A 22 -3.81 16.24 -4.96
C GLY A 22 -3.42 15.01 -5.78
N SER A 23 -2.59 15.14 -6.82
CA SER A 23 -1.93 14.01 -7.48
C SER A 23 -0.79 13.48 -6.62
N PHE A 24 -1.07 13.14 -5.36
CA PHE A 24 -0.31 12.11 -4.68
C PHE A 24 -0.38 10.89 -5.58
N HIS A 25 0.79 10.40 -6.02
CA HIS A 25 0.94 9.07 -6.57
C HIS A 25 -0.02 8.13 -5.84
N LYS A 26 -0.81 7.36 -6.59
CA LYS A 26 -1.58 6.22 -6.06
C LYS A 26 -0.61 5.28 -5.35
N ARG A 27 -0.28 5.58 -4.09
CA ARG A 27 0.15 4.58 -3.13
C ARG A 27 -1.05 3.66 -3.07
N SER A 28 -0.84 2.40 -3.44
CA SER A 28 -1.89 1.40 -3.48
C SER A 28 -2.35 1.12 -2.05
N TYR A 29 -3.10 2.05 -1.46
CA TYR A 29 -3.78 1.91 -0.18
C TYR A 29 -4.96 0.96 -0.43
N GLU A 30 -4.66 -0.31 -0.67
CA GLU A 30 -5.65 -1.36 -0.47
C GLU A 30 -5.94 -1.33 1.04
N GLU A 31 -7.17 -0.96 1.40
CA GLU A 31 -7.60 -0.89 2.79
C GLU A 31 -7.38 -2.26 3.46
N PRO A 32 -6.82 -2.32 4.68
CA PRO A 32 -6.52 -3.58 5.34
C PRO A 32 -7.78 -4.45 5.43
N ARG A 33 -7.71 -5.67 4.88
CA ARG A 33 -8.82 -6.63 4.90
C ARG A 33 -8.49 -7.81 5.79
N ARG A 34 -9.51 -8.35 6.43
CA ARG A 34 -9.37 -9.57 7.23
C ARG A 34 -9.36 -10.78 6.32
N TYR A 35 -8.29 -11.56 6.39
CA TYR A 35 -8.16 -12.80 5.65
C TYR A 35 -8.03 -13.97 6.64
N CYS A 36 -9.07 -14.78 6.70
CA CYS A 36 -9.13 -15.97 7.55
C CYS A 36 -9.22 -17.23 6.67
N ASP A 37 -8.66 -18.34 7.16
CA ASP A 37 -8.71 -19.67 6.52
C ASP A 37 -8.45 -19.66 5.01
N HIS A 38 -9.48 -19.97 4.22
CA HIS A 38 -9.40 -20.09 2.77
C HIS A 38 -9.05 -18.76 2.10
N ALA A 39 -9.63 -17.65 2.58
CA ALA A 39 -9.36 -16.32 2.02
C ALA A 39 -7.90 -15.91 2.20
N PHE A 40 -7.26 -16.33 3.30
CA PHE A 40 -5.82 -16.12 3.50
C PHE A 40 -5.00 -16.92 2.49
N LEU A 41 -5.34 -18.18 2.27
CA LEU A 41 -4.63 -19.03 1.31
C LEU A 41 -4.77 -18.48 -0.12
N GLU A 42 -5.97 -18.10 -0.51
CA GLU A 42 -6.27 -17.52 -1.83
C GLU A 42 -5.46 -16.25 -2.07
N LYS A 43 -5.53 -15.28 -1.15
CA LYS A 43 -4.78 -14.02 -1.27
C LYS A 43 -3.27 -14.26 -1.25
N SER A 44 -2.78 -15.17 -0.40
CA SER A 44 -1.34 -15.49 -0.36
C SER A 44 -0.86 -16.09 -1.67
N SER A 45 -1.65 -16.98 -2.29
CA SER A 45 -1.34 -17.59 -3.58
C SER A 45 -1.33 -16.55 -4.70
N GLU A 46 -2.32 -15.66 -4.71
CA GLU A 46 -2.42 -14.55 -5.65
C GLU A 46 -1.16 -13.67 -5.60
N VAL A 47 -0.79 -13.19 -4.40
CA VAL A 47 0.38 -12.32 -4.20
C VAL A 47 1.67 -13.04 -4.62
N LEU A 48 1.86 -14.30 -4.21
CA LEU A 48 3.05 -15.08 -4.58
C LEU A 48 3.15 -15.32 -6.09
N ARG A 49 2.01 -15.48 -6.78
CA ARG A 49 1.97 -15.59 -8.25
C ARG A 49 2.45 -14.29 -8.90
N HIS A 50 1.97 -13.15 -8.41
CA HIS A 50 2.43 -11.84 -8.88
C HIS A 50 3.93 -11.63 -8.62
N MET A 51 4.43 -11.98 -7.44
CA MET A 51 5.87 -11.87 -7.14
C MET A 51 6.75 -12.72 -8.06
N LYS A 52 6.31 -13.94 -8.40
CA LYS A 52 7.05 -14.79 -9.34
C LYS A 52 7.16 -14.16 -10.73
N MET A 53 6.14 -13.44 -11.20
CA MET A 53 6.20 -12.72 -12.48
C MET A 53 7.28 -11.63 -12.48
N TYR A 54 7.51 -10.95 -11.35
CA TYR A 54 8.44 -9.82 -11.25
C TYR A 54 9.81 -10.18 -10.68
N ALA A 55 10.11 -11.48 -10.55
CA ALA A 55 11.25 -12.03 -9.81
C ALA A 55 11.31 -11.59 -8.33
N ILE A 56 11.32 -12.57 -7.44
CA ILE A 56 11.17 -12.33 -5.99
C ILE A 56 12.31 -11.44 -5.44
N LEU A 57 13.55 -11.65 -5.89
CA LEU A 57 14.71 -10.88 -5.44
C LEU A 57 14.56 -9.38 -5.76
N SER A 58 14.12 -9.02 -6.96
CA SER A 58 13.90 -7.63 -7.35
C SER A 58 12.81 -6.96 -6.51
N VAL A 59 11.76 -7.72 -6.14
CA VAL A 59 10.70 -7.22 -5.25
C VAL A 59 11.23 -6.98 -3.83
N CYS A 60 12.07 -7.87 -3.30
CA CYS A 60 12.56 -7.77 -1.93
C CYS A 60 13.68 -6.73 -1.73
N VAL A 61 14.52 -6.48 -2.73
CA VAL A 61 15.64 -5.53 -2.63
C VAL A 61 15.17 -4.10 -2.34
N ASN A 62 14.06 -3.67 -2.95
CA ASN A 62 13.53 -2.31 -2.77
C ASN A 62 12.45 -2.20 -1.69
N ARG A 63 12.28 -3.25 -0.87
CA ARG A 63 11.08 -3.40 -0.07
C ARG A 63 10.97 -2.44 1.11
N SER A 64 12.10 -1.96 1.63
CA SER A 64 12.15 -1.04 2.78
C SER A 64 11.34 0.26 2.58
N TRP A 65 11.11 0.68 1.35
CA TRP A 65 10.36 1.90 1.02
C TRP A 65 8.85 1.70 0.84
N GLN A 66 8.39 0.44 0.79
CA GLN A 66 7.00 0.04 0.54
C GLN A 66 6.53 -1.05 1.51
N ALA A 67 7.06 -1.06 2.73
CA ALA A 67 6.67 -2.02 3.74
C ALA A 67 5.18 -1.89 4.08
N GLY A 68 4.55 -3.03 4.34
CA GLY A 68 3.19 -3.11 4.88
C GLY A 68 3.13 -2.48 6.27
N GLU A 69 1.95 -1.96 6.62
CA GLU A 69 1.73 -1.42 7.94
C GLU A 69 1.57 -2.57 8.95
N TRP A 70 2.43 -2.60 9.96
CA TRP A 70 2.42 -3.62 11.03
C TRP A 70 1.86 -3.09 12.36
N TYR A 71 1.29 -1.87 12.38
CA TYR A 71 0.67 -1.26 13.56
C TYR A 71 1.56 -1.28 14.83
N GLY A 72 2.86 -1.00 14.65
CA GLY A 72 3.84 -1.01 15.74
C GLY A 72 4.33 -2.40 16.16
N GLN A 73 3.89 -3.46 15.46
CA GLN A 73 4.37 -4.83 15.68
C GLN A 73 5.48 -5.18 14.69
N TRP A 74 6.29 -6.19 15.03
CA TRP A 74 7.23 -6.76 14.09
C TRP A 74 6.52 -7.76 13.16
N PRO A 75 6.99 -7.92 11.91
CA PRO A 75 6.49 -8.96 11.01
C PRO A 75 6.52 -10.34 11.71
N PRO A 76 5.42 -11.10 11.68
CA PRO A 76 5.35 -12.41 12.30
C PRO A 76 6.37 -13.37 11.71
N LYS A 77 7.01 -14.18 12.57
CA LYS A 77 8.04 -15.12 12.13
C LYS A 77 7.47 -16.45 11.62
N SER A 78 6.29 -16.84 12.11
CA SER A 78 5.62 -18.06 11.68
C SER A 78 4.42 -17.78 10.77
N LYS A 79 4.10 -18.75 9.91
CA LYS A 79 2.92 -18.66 9.03
C LYS A 79 1.61 -18.62 9.84
N ILE A 80 1.60 -19.28 10.99
CA ILE A 80 0.43 -19.34 11.87
C ILE A 80 0.16 -17.96 12.46
N ASP A 81 1.19 -17.32 13.03
CA ASP A 81 1.09 -15.98 13.59
C ASP A 81 0.73 -14.94 12.52
N PHE A 82 1.29 -15.09 11.31
CA PHE A 82 0.94 -14.21 10.19
C PHE A 82 -0.53 -14.35 9.76
N ARG A 83 -1.02 -15.59 9.68
CA ARG A 83 -2.44 -15.85 9.40
C ARG A 83 -3.33 -15.27 10.51
N GLU A 84 -2.94 -15.43 11.77
CA GLU A 84 -3.69 -14.90 12.90
C GLU A 84 -3.73 -13.36 12.89
N PHE A 85 -2.60 -12.72 12.60
CA PHE A 85 -2.52 -11.27 12.40
C PHE A 85 -3.47 -10.79 11.29
N CYS A 86 -3.45 -11.44 10.12
CA CYS A 86 -4.34 -11.09 9.01
C CYS A 86 -5.82 -11.33 9.30
N CYS A 87 -6.14 -12.28 10.16
CA CYS A 87 -7.53 -12.55 10.52
C CYS A 87 -8.05 -11.58 11.60
N LYS A 88 -7.23 -11.24 12.60
CA LYS A 88 -7.62 -10.38 13.73
C LYS A 88 -7.53 -8.89 13.42
N ILE A 89 -6.39 -8.45 12.88
CA ILE A 89 -6.08 -7.04 12.65
C ILE A 89 -6.47 -6.67 11.22
N GLY A 90 -5.99 -7.46 10.26
CA GLY A 90 -6.17 -7.20 8.84
C GLY A 90 -4.82 -7.02 8.14
N CYS A 91 -4.80 -7.34 6.86
CA CYS A 91 -3.62 -7.27 6.01
C CYS A 91 -3.98 -6.66 4.66
N ASN A 92 -2.97 -6.10 4.00
CA ASN A 92 -3.02 -5.82 2.57
C ASN A 92 -1.98 -6.68 1.85
N SER A 93 -1.93 -6.56 0.52
CA SER A 93 -0.95 -7.27 -0.31
C SER A 93 0.49 -7.02 0.14
N ASP A 94 0.78 -5.84 0.70
CA ASP A 94 2.11 -5.48 1.17
C ASP A 94 2.56 -6.31 2.38
N ASN A 95 1.68 -6.62 3.34
CA ASN A 95 2.03 -7.50 4.45
C ASN A 95 2.43 -8.91 3.97
N PHE A 96 1.77 -9.44 2.92
CA PHE A 96 2.13 -10.73 2.34
C PHE A 96 3.50 -10.70 1.65
N ILE A 97 3.79 -9.61 0.92
CA ILE A 97 5.07 -9.40 0.24
C ILE A 97 6.18 -9.32 1.29
N ASP A 98 5.99 -8.50 2.32
CA ASP A 98 6.93 -8.34 3.44
C ASP A 98 7.24 -9.67 4.09
N TYR A 99 6.19 -10.38 4.55
CA TYR A 99 6.34 -11.68 5.20
C TYR A 99 7.14 -12.66 4.32
N ARG A 100 6.88 -12.67 3.00
CA ARG A 100 7.65 -13.49 2.07
C ARG A 100 9.11 -13.05 1.97
N CYS A 101 9.39 -11.76 1.90
CA CYS A 101 10.76 -11.25 1.82
C CYS A 101 11.57 -11.47 3.10
N TYR A 102 10.91 -11.49 4.28
CA TYR A 102 11.56 -11.80 5.56
C TYR A 102 11.82 -13.30 5.78
N THR A 103 11.15 -14.17 5.03
CA THR A 103 11.22 -15.64 5.20
C THR A 103 11.98 -16.37 4.09
N LEU A 104 12.56 -15.61 3.15
CA LEU A 104 13.54 -16.12 2.16
C LEU A 104 14.91 -16.27 2.82
#